data_AF-A0AAV3WQ70-F1
#
_entry.id   AF-A0AAV3WQ70-F1
#
_cell.length_a   1.000
_cell.length_b   1.000
_cell.length_c   1.000
_cell.angle_alpha   90.00
_cell.angle_beta   90.00
_cell.angle_gamma   90.00
#
_symmetry.space_group_name_H-M   'P 1'
#
loop_
_entity.id
_entity.type
_entity.pdbx_description
1 polymer ?
#
loop_
_entity_poly.entity_id
_entity_poly.type
_entity_poly.pdbx_seq_one_letter_code
_entity_poly.pdbx_strand_id
1 'polypeptide(L)'
;MIRMYAAIIIPLIYLAILLVILASGYISKRSVISIIKENDSLKPTQVKSGIMIVNTVYYTIVMIIVLTVLAPFIIQWISFN
;
A
#
# COMPACT_ATOMS: atom_id res chain seq x y z
N MET A 1 -32.72 6.88 7.45
CA MET A 1 -31.97 7.48 6.33
C MET A 1 -30.56 7.92 6.71
N ILE A 2 -30.34 8.86 7.64
CA ILE A 2 -28.99 9.36 7.99
C ILE A 2 -28.00 8.25 8.39
N ARG A 3 -28.43 7.29 9.23
CA ARG A 3 -27.60 6.12 9.62
C ARG A 3 -27.21 5.22 8.44
N MET A 4 -28.07 5.12 7.42
CA MET A 4 -27.83 4.32 6.22
C MET A 4 -26.82 5.01 5.30
N TYR A 5 -26.91 6.35 5.14
CA TYR A 5 -25.91 7.13 4.41
C TYR A 5 -24.54 7.07 5.09
N ALA A 6 -24.49 7.20 6.42
CA ALA A 6 -23.23 7.10 7.16
C ALA A 6 -22.57 5.72 6.99
N ALA A 7 -23.36 4.64 6.98
CA ALA A 7 -22.86 3.28 6.77
C ALA A 7 -22.25 3.03 5.37
N ILE A 8 -22.59 3.85 4.37
CA ILE A 8 -22.05 3.75 3.01
C ILE A 8 -20.89 4.74 2.80
N ILE A 9 -21.02 5.98 3.28
CA ILE A 9 -20.04 7.05 3.06
C ILE A 9 -18.75 6.80 3.85
N ILE A 10 -18.84 6.32 5.09
CA ILE A 10 -17.66 6.11 5.94
C ILE A 10 -16.70 5.06 5.33
N PRO A 11 -17.15 3.86 4.88
CA PRO A 11 -16.30 2.92 4.16
C PRO A 11 -15.63 3.49 2.92
N LEU A 12 -16.34 4.31 2.14
CA LEU A 12 -15.78 4.93 0.93
C LEU A 12 -14.68 5.94 1.26
N ILE A 13 -14.80 6.69 2.36
CA ILE A 13 -13.74 7.59 2.84
C ILE A 13 -12.50 6.78 3.25
N TYR A 14 -12.67 5.68 4.01
CA TYR A 14 -11.54 4.81 4.37
C TYR A 14 -10.87 4.19 3.14
N LEU A 15 -11.65 3.79 2.13
CA LEU A 15 -11.10 3.31 0.87
C LEU A 15 -10.31 4.39 0.13
N ALA A 16 -10.82 5.63 0.08
CA ALA A 16 -10.12 6.75 -0.54
C ALA A 16 -8.79 7.07 0.17
N ILE A 17 -8.79 7.08 1.51
CA ILE A 17 -7.59 7.27 2.33
C ILE A 17 -6.58 6.14 2.04
N LEU A 18 -7.03 4.89 2.00
CA LEU A 18 -6.19 3.73 1.66
C LEU A 18 -5.53 3.91 0.29
N LEU A 19 -6.28 4.33 -0.74
CA LEU A 19 -5.74 4.57 -2.08
C LEU A 19 -4.67 5.67 -2.09
N VAL A 20 -4.87 6.75 -1.34
CA VAL A 20 -3.87 7.83 -1.21
C VAL A 20 -2.58 7.34 -0.54
N ILE A 21 -2.71 6.53 0.51
CA ILE A 21 -1.54 5.93 1.19
C ILE A 21 -0.78 4.99 0.26
N LEU A 22 -1.50 4.14 -0.49
CA LEU A 22 -0.87 3.22 -1.46
C LEU A 22 -0.18 3.97 -2.60
N ALA A 23 -0.83 5.01 -3.15
CA ALA A 23 -0.27 5.82 -4.21
C ALA A 23 0.99 6.57 -3.75
N SER A 24 0.94 7.20 -2.57
CA SER A 24 2.09 7.90 -2.01
C SER A 24 3.26 6.95 -1.73
N GLY A 25 3.00 5.79 -1.13
CA GLY A 25 4.01 4.75 -0.92
C GLY A 25 4.65 4.27 -2.22
N TYR A 26 3.87 4.09 -3.29
CA TYR A 26 4.39 3.70 -4.60
C TYR A 26 5.34 4.76 -5.19
N ILE A 27 4.97 6.04 -5.07
CA ILE A 27 5.80 7.16 -5.52
C ILE A 27 7.13 7.18 -4.73
N SER A 28 7.07 7.03 -3.41
CA SER A 28 8.27 6.95 -2.56
C SER A 28 9.18 5.78 -2.94
N LYS A 29 8.61 4.58 -3.13
CA LYS A 29 9.34 3.41 -3.63
C LYS A 29 10.05 3.71 -4.95
N ARG A 30 9.35 4.31 -5.91
CA ARG A 30 9.90 4.62 -7.24
C ARG A 30 11.08 5.60 -7.11
N SER A 31 10.95 6.61 -6.27
CA SER A 31 12.02 7.57 -5.99
C SER A 31 13.27 6.89 -5.43
N VAL A 32 13.11 6.02 -4.41
CA VAL A 32 14.23 5.26 -3.82
C VAL A 32 14.91 4.36 -4.87
N ILE A 33 14.14 3.68 -5.72
CA ILE A 33 14.70 2.86 -6.80
C ILE A 33 15.49 3.71 -7.80
N SER A 34 15.02 4.92 -8.13
CA SER A 34 15.76 5.85 -9.01
C SER A 34 17.12 6.20 -8.40
N ILE A 35 17.14 6.59 -7.13
CA ILE A 35 18.37 6.94 -6.39
C ILE A 35 19.37 5.78 -6.38
N ILE A 36 18.89 4.55 -6.19
CA ILE A 36 19.76 3.36 -6.20
C ILE A 36 20.33 3.10 -7.60
N LYS A 37 19.54 3.31 -8.66
CA LYS A 37 19.96 3.09 -10.06
C LYS A 37 20.92 4.15 -10.58
N GLU A 38 20.74 5.39 -10.15
CA GLU A 38 21.57 6.54 -10.55
C GLU A 38 22.88 6.63 -9.75
N ASN A 39 23.11 5.69 -8.83
CA ASN A 39 24.34 5.66 -8.04
C ASN A 39 25.46 4.93 -8.78
N ASP A 40 26.38 5.72 -9.35
CA ASP A 40 27.53 5.23 -10.11
C ASP A 40 28.57 4.45 -9.26
N SER A 41 28.48 4.55 -7.92
CA SER A 41 29.41 3.86 -7.01
C SER A 41 29.00 2.41 -6.71
N LEU A 42 27.77 2.02 -7.03
CA LEU A 42 27.27 0.67 -6.76
C LEU A 42 27.57 -0.29 -7.90
N LYS A 43 28.06 -1.49 -7.57
CA LYS A 43 28.18 -2.56 -8.56
C LYS A 43 26.77 -2.97 -9.06
N PRO A 44 26.63 -3.43 -10.32
CA PRO A 44 25.34 -3.86 -10.86
C PRO A 44 24.59 -4.90 -10.01
N THR A 45 25.33 -5.79 -9.34
CA THR A 45 24.78 -6.79 -8.40
C THR A 45 24.19 -6.15 -7.14
N GLN A 46 24.82 -5.09 -6.61
CA GLN A 46 24.34 -4.33 -5.47
C GLN A 46 23.08 -3.52 -5.82
N VAL A 47 23.03 -2.93 -7.02
CA VAL A 47 21.83 -2.26 -7.54
C VAL A 47 20.66 -3.24 -7.63
N LYS A 48 20.86 -4.42 -8.21
CA LYS A 48 19.82 -5.45 -8.32
C LYS A 48 19.33 -5.93 -6.95
N SER A 49 20.25 -6.16 -6.01
CA SER A 49 19.91 -6.56 -4.63
C SER A 49 19.16 -5.47 -3.89
N GLY A 50 19.61 -4.21 -3.98
CA GLY A 50 18.95 -3.05 -3.36
C GLY A 50 17.52 -2.86 -3.86
N ILE A 51 17.29 -2.96 -5.18
CA ILE A 51 15.95 -2.90 -5.76
C ILE A 51 15.07 -4.05 -5.26
N MET A 52 15.61 -5.27 -5.15
CA MET A 52 14.88 -6.41 -4.63
C MET A 52 14.45 -6.18 -3.18
N ILE A 53 15.34 -5.68 -2.32
CA ILE A 53 15.04 -5.35 -0.93
C ILE A 53 13.93 -4.29 -0.84
N VAL A 54 14.06 -3.20 -1.59
CA VAL A 54 13.05 -2.13 -1.62
C VAL A 54 11.69 -2.65 -2.09
N ASN A 55 11.67 -3.53 -3.11
CA ASN A 55 10.46 -4.18 -3.56
C ASN A 55 9.84 -5.04 -2.45
N THR A 56 10.62 -5.93 -1.82
CA THR A 56 10.13 -6.82 -0.77
C THR A 56 9.55 -6.02 0.39
N VAL A 57 10.27 -5.03 0.90
CA VAL A 57 9.81 -4.16 2.00
C VAL A 57 8.50 -3.47 1.62
N TYR A 58 8.44 -2.86 0.44
CA TYR A 58 7.23 -2.18 -0.02
C TYR A 58 6.03 -3.14 -0.10
N TYR A 59 6.18 -4.30 -0.73
CA TYR A 59 5.07 -5.24 -0.88
C TYR A 59 4.64 -5.87 0.45
N THR A 60 5.57 -6.11 1.38
CA THR A 60 5.23 -6.56 2.74
C THR A 60 4.39 -5.51 3.48
N ILE A 61 4.79 -4.23 3.42
CA ILE A 61 4.04 -3.14 4.06
C ILE A 61 2.64 -3.00 3.43
N VAL A 62 2.56 -3.01 2.09
CA VAL A 62 1.28 -2.94 1.37
C VAL A 62 0.38 -4.11 1.76
N MET A 63 0.91 -5.33 1.81
CA MET A 63 0.15 -6.51 2.23
C MET A 63 -0.41 -6.34 3.63
N ILE A 64 0.39 -5.88 4.60
CA ILE A 64 -0.06 -5.63 5.98
C ILE A 64 -1.21 -4.61 5.97
N ILE A 65 -1.02 -3.45 5.33
CA ILE A 65 -2.04 -2.40 5.28
C ILE A 65 -3.33 -2.91 4.65
N VAL A 66 -3.23 -3.61 3.51
CA VAL A 66 -4.38 -4.17 2.81
C VAL A 66 -5.11 -5.19 3.68
N LEU A 67 -4.40 -6.10 4.35
CA LEU A 67 -5.03 -7.07 5.24
C LEU A 67 -5.68 -6.41 6.46
N THR A 68 -5.00 -5.46 7.11
CA THR A 68 -5.53 -4.77 8.29
C THR A 68 -6.77 -3.93 7.95
N VAL A 69 -6.80 -3.30 6.77
CA VAL A 69 -7.93 -2.47 6.37
C VAL A 69 -9.05 -3.28 5.74
N LEU A 70 -8.76 -4.26 4.86
CA LEU A 70 -9.80 -5.06 4.18
C LEU A 70 -10.40 -6.16 5.05
N ALA A 71 -9.65 -6.78 5.97
CA ALA A 71 -10.16 -7.90 6.76
C ALA A 71 -11.44 -7.54 7.57
N PRO A 72 -11.53 -6.37 8.25
CA PRO A 72 -12.77 -5.95 8.91
C PRO A 72 -13.96 -5.82 7.96
N PHE A 73 -13.75 -5.33 6.73
CA PHE A 73 -14.83 -5.22 5.73
C PHE A 73 -15.28 -6.59 5.21
N ILE A 74 -14.34 -7.51 4.97
CA ILE A 74 -14.64 -8.88 4.55
C ILE A 74 -15.41 -9.62 5.65
N ILE A 75 -14.98 -9.50 6.90
CA ILE A 75 -15.66 -10.12 8.05
C ILE A 75 -17.07 -9.55 8.22
N GLN A 76 -17.25 -8.24 8.11
CA GLN A 76 -18.59 -7.63 8.14
C GLN A 76 -19.47 -8.17 7.00
N TRP A 77 -18.96 -8.18 5.76
CA TRP A 77 -19.73 -8.68 4.62
C TRP A 77 -20.20 -10.12 4.84
N ILE A 78 -19.28 -11.02 5.22
CA ILE A 78 -19.61 -12.43 5.48
C ILE A 78 -20.59 -12.59 6.64
N SER A 79 -20.51 -11.74 7.68
CA SER A 79 -21.40 -11.83 8.84
C SER A 79 -22.83 -11.33 8.57
N PHE A 80 -23.02 -10.46 7.58
CA PHE A 80 -24.34 -9.86 7.26
C PHE A 80 -25.01 -10.52 6.04
N ASN A 81 -24.41 -11.57 5.48
CA ASN A 81 -24.87 -12.32 4.32
C ASN A 81 -25.02 -13.80 4.67
#